data_AF-A0AAW4VVZ6-F1
#
_entry.id   AF-A0AAW4VVZ6-F1
#
_cell.length_a   1.000
_cell.length_b   1.000
_cell.length_c   1.000
_cell.angle_alpha   90.00
_cell.angle_beta   90.00
_cell.angle_gamma   90.00
#
_symmetry.space_group_name_H-M   'P 1'
#
loop_
_entity.id
_entity.type
_entity.pdbx_description
1 polymer ?
#
loop_
_entity_poly.entity_id
_entity_poly.type
_entity_poly.pdbx_seq_one_letter_code
_entity_poly.pdbx_strand_id
1 'polypeptide(L)'
;MKNKLSKLYKIFLAIGMVFSMCFNTLGMSVVNAYDPSVPKEFTRVKNIKYPEWWGRKIPSIASWSTYSCKYDGKWAFCLEAEKKTPASGKYPAQVIENNENVRKLLYYGFGGPAAYGEFAADADLKTAICPDDPLTNDDIKYLLTHIFLSGAYSGQWKGFDENLFNQTFGSNYGTNIMNIYRRIISLPDPGNGVSWEGNKSGNRALFKASYDKTNKQQVTNIVKLNGASSAEVNIPLASNVTIHIAGTSA
;
A
#
# COMPACT_ATOMS: atom_id res chain seq x y z
N MET A 1 -11.74 55.44 -38.16
CA MET A 1 -11.18 54.88 -36.90
C MET A 1 -12.18 54.02 -36.10
N LYS A 2 -13.49 54.31 -36.08
CA LYS A 2 -14.51 53.55 -35.33
C LYS A 2 -14.58 52.03 -35.65
N ASN A 3 -14.38 51.61 -36.90
CA ASN A 3 -14.45 50.18 -37.30
C ASN A 3 -13.24 49.32 -36.91
N LYS A 4 -12.06 49.93 -36.66
CA LYS A 4 -10.88 49.18 -36.20
C LYS A 4 -10.91 48.95 -34.70
N LEU A 5 -11.41 49.94 -33.92
CA LEU A 5 -11.61 49.81 -32.48
C LEU A 5 -12.65 48.74 -32.13
N SER A 6 -13.74 48.63 -32.88
CA SER A 6 -14.78 47.61 -32.63
C SER A 6 -14.30 46.19 -32.94
N LYS A 7 -13.43 46.01 -33.94
CA LYS A 7 -12.76 44.72 -34.21
C LYS A 7 -11.77 44.36 -33.11
N LEU A 8 -10.98 45.32 -32.62
CA LEU A 8 -10.06 45.11 -31.51
C LEU A 8 -10.80 44.72 -30.22
N TYR A 9 -11.92 45.39 -29.91
CA TYR A 9 -12.75 45.05 -28.76
C TYR A 9 -13.29 43.62 -28.83
N LYS A 10 -13.76 43.17 -30.01
CA LYS A 10 -14.22 41.78 -30.20
C LYS A 10 -13.10 40.75 -30.01
N ILE A 11 -11.87 41.07 -30.42
CA ILE A 11 -10.70 40.20 -30.21
C ILE A 11 -10.34 40.14 -28.72
N PHE A 12 -10.33 41.28 -28.02
CA PHE A 12 -10.07 41.31 -26.57
C PHE A 12 -11.14 40.56 -25.77
N LEU A 13 -12.41 40.67 -26.16
CA LEU A 13 -13.51 39.95 -25.51
C LEU A 13 -13.40 38.43 -25.72
N ALA A 14 -13.04 38.01 -26.93
CA ALA A 14 -12.80 36.60 -27.24
C ALA A 14 -11.61 36.04 -26.47
N ILE A 15 -10.49 36.78 -26.38
CA ILE A 15 -9.31 36.37 -25.60
C ILE A 15 -9.65 36.32 -24.10
N GLY A 16 -10.45 37.27 -23.58
CA GLY A 16 -10.92 37.27 -22.20
C GLY A 16 -11.82 36.08 -21.84
N MET A 17 -12.74 35.69 -22.75
CA MET A 17 -13.57 34.49 -22.54
C MET A 17 -12.76 33.19 -22.58
N VAL A 18 -11.79 33.08 -23.49
CA VAL A 18 -10.89 31.91 -23.57
C VAL A 18 -10.02 31.82 -22.32
N PHE A 19 -9.48 32.94 -21.83
CA PHE A 19 -8.73 32.98 -20.57
C PHE A 19 -9.60 32.62 -19.36
N SER A 20 -10.87 33.04 -19.33
CA SER A 20 -11.80 32.71 -18.24
C SER A 20 -12.14 31.21 -18.16
N MET A 21 -12.14 30.50 -19.30
CA MET A 21 -12.34 29.04 -19.31
C MET A 21 -11.08 28.27 -18.90
N CYS A 22 -9.89 28.83 -19.15
CA CYS A 22 -8.62 28.23 -18.74
C CYS A 22 -8.32 28.36 -17.24
N PHE A 23 -9.03 29.21 -16.49
CA PHE A 23 -8.78 29.41 -15.05
C PHE A 23 -9.60 28.52 -14.10
N ASN A 24 -10.57 27.74 -14.61
CA ASN A 24 -11.33 26.79 -13.78
C ASN A 24 -10.53 25.55 -13.34
N THR A 25 -9.27 25.39 -13.80
CA THR A 25 -8.39 24.26 -13.44
C THR A 25 -7.41 24.56 -12.31
N LEU A 26 -7.39 25.78 -11.76
CA LEU A 26 -6.56 26.10 -10.58
C LEU A 26 -7.10 25.54 -9.26
N GLY A 27 -8.32 25.00 -9.27
CA GLY A 27 -8.95 24.32 -8.14
C GLY A 27 -8.84 22.80 -8.19
N MET A 28 -7.78 22.22 -8.78
CA MET A 28 -7.51 20.79 -8.59
C MET A 28 -7.08 20.58 -7.15
N SER A 29 -8.06 20.45 -6.25
CA SER A 29 -7.87 19.83 -4.95
C SER A 29 -7.06 18.56 -5.17
N VAL A 30 -5.88 18.48 -4.54
CA VAL A 30 -5.23 17.19 -4.36
C VAL A 30 -6.21 16.38 -3.54
N VAL A 31 -6.98 15.51 -4.20
CA VAL A 31 -7.82 14.56 -3.50
C VAL A 31 -6.84 13.55 -2.92
N ASN A 32 -6.34 13.83 -1.72
CA ASN A 32 -5.76 12.79 -0.90
C ASN A 32 -6.90 11.79 -0.67
N ALA A 33 -6.79 10.61 -1.25
CA ALA A 33 -7.77 9.54 -1.04
C ALA A 33 -7.86 9.10 0.44
N TYR A 34 -6.95 9.60 1.27
CA TYR A 34 -6.85 9.31 2.68
C TYR A 34 -6.66 10.62 3.48
N ASP A 35 -7.71 11.05 4.19
CA ASP A 35 -7.62 12.09 5.20
C ASP A 35 -7.31 11.43 6.56
N PRO A 36 -6.10 11.62 7.12
CA PRO A 36 -5.73 11.00 8.40
C PRO A 36 -6.51 11.55 9.59
N SER A 37 -7.12 12.74 9.46
CA SER A 37 -7.89 13.38 10.53
C SER A 37 -9.29 12.78 10.72
N VAL A 38 -9.83 12.10 9.70
CA VAL A 38 -11.14 11.45 9.76
C VAL A 38 -11.02 10.13 10.51
N PRO A 39 -11.68 9.98 11.69
CA PRO A 39 -11.59 8.75 12.46
C PRO A 39 -12.22 7.57 11.71
N LYS A 40 -11.50 6.46 11.61
CA LYS A 40 -12.00 5.24 10.98
C LYS A 40 -12.16 4.11 11.99
N GLU A 41 -12.96 3.13 11.61
CA GLU A 41 -13.25 1.98 12.46
C GLU A 41 -12.00 1.13 12.70
N PHE A 42 -11.70 0.89 13.97
CA PHE A 42 -10.72 -0.05 14.45
C PHE A 42 -11.43 -1.17 15.21
N THR A 43 -11.15 -2.41 14.84
CA THR A 43 -11.84 -3.58 15.40
C THR A 43 -10.83 -4.64 15.79
N ARG A 44 -10.88 -5.11 17.04
CA ARG A 44 -10.22 -6.34 17.46
C ARG A 44 -11.02 -7.54 16.94
N VAL A 45 -10.36 -8.40 16.17
CA VAL A 45 -10.97 -9.57 15.54
C VAL A 45 -10.84 -10.79 16.45
N LYS A 46 -9.62 -11.15 16.86
CA LYS A 46 -9.36 -12.36 17.66
C LYS A 46 -8.14 -12.18 18.55
N ASN A 47 -8.19 -12.72 19.78
CA ASN A 47 -6.98 -12.86 20.59
C ASN A 47 -6.23 -14.13 20.14
N ILE A 48 -4.97 -13.94 19.74
CA ILE A 48 -4.06 -14.97 19.26
C ILE A 48 -2.99 -15.16 20.34
N LYS A 49 -3.01 -16.30 21.01
CA LYS A 49 -1.89 -16.72 21.88
C LYS A 49 -0.73 -17.17 21.02
N TYR A 50 0.49 -17.02 21.52
CA TYR A 50 1.65 -17.59 20.85
C TYR A 50 1.56 -19.13 20.92
N PRO A 51 2.15 -19.87 19.96
CA PRO A 51 2.05 -21.32 19.91
C PRO A 51 2.32 -21.97 21.27
N GLU A 52 1.41 -22.84 21.71
CA GLU A 52 1.45 -23.43 23.05
C GLU A 52 2.74 -24.24 23.25
N TRP A 53 3.19 -24.90 22.19
CA TRP A 53 4.43 -25.65 22.22
C TRP A 53 5.68 -24.78 22.33
N TRP A 54 5.64 -23.50 21.89
CA TRP A 54 6.69 -22.54 22.19
C TRP A 54 6.70 -22.23 23.69
N GLY A 55 5.55 -21.92 24.26
CA GLY A 55 5.40 -21.63 25.69
C GLY A 55 5.79 -22.80 26.60
N ARG A 56 5.54 -24.05 26.18
CA ARG A 56 5.95 -25.25 26.93
C ARG A 56 7.46 -25.40 27.06
N LYS A 57 8.24 -24.98 26.06
CA LYS A 57 9.70 -25.08 26.10
C LYS A 57 10.39 -23.77 26.51
N ILE A 58 9.73 -22.63 26.30
CA ILE A 58 10.23 -21.31 26.65
C ILE A 58 9.17 -20.62 27.53
N PRO A 59 9.24 -20.76 28.87
CA PRO A 59 8.20 -20.26 29.78
C PRO A 59 7.94 -18.76 29.68
N SER A 60 8.96 -17.97 29.33
CA SER A 60 8.83 -16.52 29.14
C SER A 60 7.95 -16.12 27.95
N ILE A 61 7.65 -17.05 27.04
CA ILE A 61 6.78 -16.85 25.87
C ILE A 61 5.33 -17.20 26.17
N ALA A 62 5.07 -18.07 27.16
CA ALA A 62 3.74 -18.64 27.43
C ALA A 62 2.67 -17.58 27.78
N SER A 63 3.07 -16.42 28.29
CA SER A 63 2.17 -15.32 28.65
C SER A 63 1.87 -14.36 27.50
N TRP A 64 2.55 -14.48 26.36
CA TRP A 64 2.40 -13.54 25.26
C TRP A 64 1.19 -13.89 24.38
N SER A 65 0.47 -12.86 23.98
CA SER A 65 -0.61 -12.91 23.01
C SER A 65 -0.67 -11.59 22.25
N THR A 66 -1.32 -11.60 21.10
CA THR A 66 -1.63 -10.40 20.33
C THR A 66 -3.10 -10.42 19.94
N TYR A 67 -3.69 -9.26 19.67
CA TYR A 67 -5.00 -9.20 19.05
C TYR A 67 -4.82 -9.00 17.55
N SER A 68 -5.42 -9.86 16.75
CA SER A 68 -5.61 -9.54 15.34
C SER A 68 -6.59 -8.38 15.21
N CYS A 69 -6.22 -7.39 14.41
CA CYS A 69 -6.94 -6.13 14.32
C CYS A 69 -7.24 -5.77 12.88
N LYS A 70 -8.30 -4.99 12.68
CA LYS A 70 -8.59 -4.32 11.41
C LYS A 70 -8.75 -2.81 11.63
N TYR A 71 -8.31 -2.03 10.66
CA TYR A 71 -8.56 -0.60 10.56
C TYR A 71 -9.14 -0.30 9.18
N ASP A 72 -10.33 0.29 9.13
CA ASP A 72 -11.05 0.57 7.88
C ASP A 72 -11.22 -0.70 7.00
N GLY A 73 -11.59 -1.81 7.65
CA GLY A 73 -11.76 -3.13 7.02
C GLY A 73 -10.47 -3.86 6.62
N LYS A 74 -9.30 -3.20 6.67
CA LYS A 74 -7.99 -3.77 6.31
C LYS A 74 -7.26 -4.29 7.53
N TRP A 75 -6.41 -5.29 7.36
CA TRP A 75 -5.59 -5.82 8.46
C TRP A 75 -4.69 -4.72 9.06
N ALA A 76 -4.65 -4.66 10.38
CA ALA A 76 -3.85 -3.73 11.15
C ALA A 76 -3.00 -4.50 12.16
N PHE A 77 -1.82 -3.99 12.48
CA PHE A 77 -0.84 -4.67 13.33
C PHE A 77 -0.35 -3.73 14.44
N CYS A 78 -0.13 -4.27 15.63
CA CYS A 78 0.57 -3.53 16.68
C CYS A 78 2.05 -3.42 16.29
N LEU A 79 2.62 -2.22 16.37
CA LEU A 79 4.04 -1.95 16.08
C LEU A 79 4.92 -1.93 17.34
N GLU A 80 4.29 -1.89 18.51
CA GLU A 80 4.93 -1.89 19.82
C GLU A 80 4.28 -3.00 20.66
N ALA A 81 4.87 -4.20 20.60
CA ALA A 81 4.31 -5.41 21.20
C ALA A 81 4.16 -5.35 22.73
N GLU A 82 4.89 -4.47 23.42
CA GLU A 82 4.76 -4.28 24.87
C GLU A 82 3.54 -3.43 25.27
N LYS A 83 2.97 -2.66 24.35
CA LYS A 83 1.83 -1.80 24.64
C LYS A 83 0.52 -2.56 24.50
N LYS A 84 -0.48 -2.15 25.27
CA LYS A 84 -1.83 -2.70 25.17
C LYS A 84 -2.43 -2.34 23.81
N THR A 85 -3.00 -3.32 23.12
CA THR A 85 -3.81 -3.09 21.93
C THR A 85 -4.92 -2.08 22.26
N PRO A 86 -5.21 -1.07 21.41
CA PRO A 86 -6.36 -0.17 21.59
C PRO A 86 -7.67 -0.94 21.67
N ALA A 87 -8.69 -0.40 22.35
CA ALA A 87 -10.04 -0.98 22.32
C ALA A 87 -10.66 -0.83 20.92
N SER A 88 -11.68 -1.62 20.59
CA SER A 88 -12.45 -1.36 19.35
C SER A 88 -13.13 0.01 19.44
N GLY A 89 -13.13 0.77 18.35
CA GLY A 89 -13.62 2.15 18.34
C GLY A 89 -13.30 2.88 17.04
N LYS A 90 -13.45 4.21 17.04
CA LYS A 90 -13.05 5.05 15.91
C LYS A 90 -11.83 5.88 16.30
N TYR A 91 -10.76 5.77 15.53
CA TYR A 91 -9.51 6.47 15.81
C TYR A 91 -9.04 7.26 14.59
N PRO A 92 -8.51 8.47 14.76
CA PRO A 92 -7.77 9.13 13.71
C PRO A 92 -6.47 8.37 13.43
N ALA A 93 -5.94 8.51 12.23
CA ALA A 93 -4.65 7.94 11.89
C ALA A 93 -3.54 8.98 12.04
N GLN A 94 -2.36 8.51 12.43
CA GLN A 94 -1.14 9.27 12.31
C GLN A 94 -0.24 8.61 11.28
N VAL A 95 0.37 9.41 10.42
CA VAL A 95 1.39 8.92 9.51
C VAL A 95 2.64 8.62 10.34
N ILE A 96 3.06 7.35 10.34
CA ILE A 96 4.31 6.93 10.96
C ILE A 96 5.50 7.33 10.07
N GLU A 97 6.69 7.39 10.67
CA GLU A 97 7.92 7.66 9.92
C GLU A 97 8.13 6.66 8.77
N ASN A 98 8.72 7.15 7.69
CA ASN A 98 8.91 6.39 6.47
C ASN A 98 9.97 5.28 6.62
N ASN A 99 9.58 4.13 7.17
CA ASN A 99 10.44 2.96 7.34
C ASN A 99 10.22 1.94 6.21
N GLU A 100 11.27 1.70 5.41
CA GLU A 100 11.24 0.79 4.26
C GLU A 100 10.87 -0.65 4.64
N ASN A 101 11.43 -1.17 5.73
CA ASN A 101 11.14 -2.53 6.19
C ASN A 101 9.68 -2.67 6.60
N VAL A 102 9.12 -1.66 7.27
CA VAL A 102 7.70 -1.63 7.63
C VAL A 102 6.81 -1.62 6.39
N ARG A 103 7.14 -0.82 5.36
CA ARG A 103 6.39 -0.83 4.09
C ARG A 103 6.41 -2.20 3.43
N LYS A 104 7.59 -2.82 3.33
CA LYS A 104 7.75 -4.17 2.75
C LYS A 104 6.96 -5.21 3.52
N LEU A 105 6.99 -5.18 4.85
CA LEU A 105 6.24 -6.13 5.69
C LEU A 105 4.72 -5.94 5.57
N LEU A 106 4.22 -4.70 5.50
CA LEU A 106 2.80 -4.45 5.26
C LEU A 106 2.36 -4.84 3.83
N TYR A 107 3.29 -4.81 2.87
CA TYR A 107 2.98 -5.10 1.47
C TYR A 107 3.07 -6.59 1.12
N TYR A 108 4.12 -7.26 1.57
CA TYR A 108 4.44 -8.67 1.29
C TYR A 108 4.08 -9.63 2.43
N GLY A 109 3.76 -9.13 3.62
CA GLY A 109 3.30 -9.95 4.76
C GLY A 109 1.82 -10.32 4.67
N PHE A 110 1.29 -10.91 5.74
CA PHE A 110 -0.10 -11.36 5.79
C PHE A 110 -1.09 -10.21 5.58
N GLY A 111 -2.04 -10.40 4.67
CA GLY A 111 -3.06 -9.40 4.37
C GLY A 111 -2.58 -8.22 3.53
N GLY A 112 -1.31 -8.22 3.11
CA GLY A 112 -0.75 -7.23 2.20
C GLY A 112 -1.20 -7.43 0.75
N PRO A 113 -1.12 -6.39 -0.11
CA PRO A 113 -1.57 -6.45 -1.50
C PRO A 113 -0.83 -7.48 -2.36
N ALA A 114 0.40 -7.84 -2.00
CA ALA A 114 1.22 -8.82 -2.72
C ALA A 114 1.87 -9.80 -1.76
N ALA A 115 1.07 -10.38 -0.85
CA ALA A 115 1.55 -11.36 0.11
C ALA A 115 2.45 -12.42 -0.56
N TYR A 116 3.66 -12.61 -0.05
CA TYR A 116 4.73 -13.34 -0.71
C TYR A 116 5.20 -14.54 0.11
N GLY A 117 5.61 -15.61 -0.58
CA GLY A 117 6.20 -16.80 0.04
C GLY A 117 5.26 -17.41 1.08
N GLU A 118 5.72 -17.51 2.32
CA GLU A 118 4.97 -18.09 3.44
C GLU A 118 3.68 -17.34 3.80
N PHE A 119 3.50 -16.11 3.32
CA PHE A 119 2.29 -15.32 3.56
C PHE A 119 1.29 -15.36 2.40
N ALA A 120 1.65 -15.97 1.26
CA ALA A 120 0.73 -16.16 0.15
C ALA A 120 -0.52 -16.94 0.57
N ALA A 121 -1.65 -16.76 -0.12
CA ALA A 121 -2.95 -17.31 0.29
C ALA A 121 -2.93 -18.85 0.40
N ASP A 122 -2.22 -19.52 -0.50
CA ASP A 122 -2.09 -20.97 -0.63
C ASP A 122 -0.94 -21.58 0.20
N ALA A 123 -0.05 -20.75 0.77
CA ALA A 123 1.06 -21.24 1.58
C ALA A 123 0.58 -21.84 2.91
N ASP A 124 1.11 -23.01 3.29
CA ASP A 124 0.88 -23.64 4.59
C ASP A 124 2.06 -23.39 5.54
N LEU A 125 1.94 -22.33 6.32
CA LEU A 125 2.92 -21.94 7.32
C LEU A 125 2.70 -22.67 8.65
N LYS A 126 1.46 -23.05 8.95
CA LYS A 126 1.11 -23.77 10.18
C LYS A 126 1.88 -25.09 10.27
N THR A 127 1.91 -25.88 9.21
CA THR A 127 2.58 -27.19 9.26
C THR A 127 4.07 -27.07 9.58
N ALA A 128 4.73 -26.01 9.10
CA ALA A 128 6.14 -25.77 9.39
C ALA A 128 6.39 -25.20 10.81
N ILE A 129 5.44 -24.43 11.35
CA ILE A 129 5.65 -23.66 12.59
C ILE A 129 4.99 -24.30 13.81
N CYS A 130 3.78 -24.82 13.69
CA CYS A 130 3.00 -25.34 14.81
C CYS A 130 1.91 -26.34 14.33
N PRO A 131 2.30 -27.51 13.80
CA PRO A 131 1.37 -28.46 13.18
C PRO A 131 0.28 -28.94 14.14
N ASP A 132 0.59 -29.12 15.43
CA ASP A 132 -0.33 -29.67 16.43
C ASP A 132 -1.02 -28.60 17.30
N ASP A 133 -0.93 -27.33 16.90
CA ASP A 133 -1.47 -26.21 17.68
C ASP A 133 -2.90 -25.85 17.24
N PRO A 134 -3.79 -25.39 18.15
CA PRO A 134 -5.15 -24.93 17.81
C PRO A 134 -5.18 -23.67 16.92
N LEU A 135 -4.07 -22.96 16.76
CA LEU A 135 -3.96 -21.81 15.86
C LEU A 135 -4.21 -22.20 14.40
N THR A 136 -4.93 -21.35 13.66
CA THR A 136 -5.12 -21.54 12.21
C THR A 136 -3.88 -21.09 11.45
N ASN A 137 -3.79 -21.46 10.16
CA ASN A 137 -2.73 -20.98 9.28
C ASN A 137 -2.72 -19.43 9.18
N ASP A 138 -3.89 -18.81 9.12
CA ASP A 138 -4.02 -17.35 9.11
C ASP A 138 -3.59 -16.73 10.45
N ASP A 139 -3.88 -17.37 11.58
CA ASP A 139 -3.43 -16.87 12.89
C ASP A 139 -1.90 -16.82 12.95
N ILE A 140 -1.21 -17.83 12.41
CA ILE A 140 0.26 -17.88 12.38
C ILE A 140 0.86 -16.89 11.41
N LYS A 141 0.28 -16.75 10.22
CA LYS A 141 0.69 -15.73 9.25
C LYS A 141 0.53 -14.33 9.84
N TYR A 142 -0.59 -14.05 10.50
CA TYR A 142 -0.80 -12.79 11.20
C TYR A 142 0.22 -12.59 12.33
N LEU A 143 0.42 -13.61 13.17
CA LEU A 143 1.34 -13.57 14.31
C LEU A 143 2.78 -13.27 13.88
N LEU A 144 3.30 -13.99 12.89
CA LEU A 144 4.66 -13.75 12.40
C LEU A 144 4.80 -12.37 11.76
N THR A 145 3.80 -11.93 10.98
CA THR A 145 3.79 -10.57 10.42
C THR A 145 3.83 -9.51 11.54
N HIS A 146 3.07 -9.72 12.63
CA HIS A 146 3.08 -8.84 13.80
C HIS A 146 4.44 -8.80 14.52
N ILE A 147 5.07 -9.95 14.76
CA ILE A 147 6.41 -10.03 15.37
C ILE A 147 7.43 -9.28 14.52
N PHE A 148 7.42 -9.51 13.21
CA PHE A 148 8.33 -8.88 12.27
C PHE A 148 8.13 -7.36 12.17
N LEU A 149 6.88 -6.89 12.14
CA LEU A 149 6.56 -5.46 12.14
C LEU A 149 7.00 -4.78 13.43
N SER A 150 6.77 -5.42 14.58
CA SER A 150 7.21 -4.89 15.88
C SER A 150 8.73 -4.84 15.97
N GLY A 151 9.41 -5.88 15.50
CA GLY A 151 10.87 -5.92 15.40
C GLY A 151 11.45 -4.83 14.49
N ALA A 152 10.86 -4.64 13.30
CA ALA A 152 11.33 -3.65 12.32
C ALA A 152 11.05 -2.20 12.72
N TYR A 153 9.95 -1.94 13.44
CA TYR A 153 9.54 -0.59 13.82
C TYR A 153 10.15 -0.15 15.17
N SER A 154 10.06 -0.99 16.21
CA SER A 154 10.42 -0.64 17.58
C SER A 154 11.55 -1.49 18.17
N GLY A 155 12.10 -2.44 17.41
CA GLY A 155 13.07 -3.42 17.93
C GLY A 155 12.46 -4.45 18.88
N GLN A 156 11.14 -4.48 19.02
CA GLN A 156 10.44 -5.35 19.97
C GLN A 156 10.07 -6.69 19.32
N TRP A 157 10.95 -7.68 19.44
CA TRP A 157 10.75 -9.05 18.93
C TRP A 157 9.96 -9.96 19.89
N LYS A 158 9.04 -9.41 20.69
CA LYS A 158 8.43 -10.15 21.82
C LYS A 158 7.84 -11.48 21.38
N GLY A 159 8.15 -12.52 22.16
CA GLY A 159 7.77 -13.90 21.86
C GLY A 159 8.58 -14.59 20.76
N PHE A 160 9.67 -13.97 20.29
CA PHE A 160 10.63 -14.57 19.37
C PHE A 160 12.08 -14.15 19.70
N ASP A 161 12.99 -15.13 19.73
CA ASP A 161 14.44 -14.89 19.82
C ASP A 161 15.14 -15.96 18.98
N GLU A 162 15.86 -15.54 17.94
CA GLU A 162 16.46 -16.48 16.98
C GLU A 162 17.39 -17.49 17.65
N ASN A 163 18.27 -17.04 18.53
CA ASN A 163 19.28 -17.88 19.16
C ASN A 163 18.64 -18.84 20.18
N LEU A 164 17.72 -18.33 20.99
CA LEU A 164 16.99 -19.14 21.96
C LEU A 164 16.12 -20.19 21.26
N PHE A 165 15.48 -19.83 20.15
CA PHE A 165 14.67 -20.76 19.38
C PHE A 165 15.53 -21.86 18.74
N ASN A 166 16.70 -21.50 18.19
CA ASN A 166 17.65 -22.47 17.66
C ASN A 166 18.14 -23.44 18.76
N GLN A 167 18.44 -22.93 19.96
CA GLN A 167 18.86 -23.76 21.09
C GLN A 167 17.73 -24.69 21.58
N THR A 168 16.47 -24.22 21.55
CA THR A 168 15.34 -24.93 22.18
C THR A 168 14.63 -25.91 21.25
N PHE A 169 14.55 -25.58 19.95
CA PHE A 169 13.75 -26.31 18.97
C PHE A 169 14.61 -27.01 17.90
N GLY A 170 15.93 -26.78 17.90
CA GLY A 170 16.90 -27.36 16.97
C GLY A 170 17.60 -26.30 16.14
N SER A 171 18.86 -26.55 15.76
CA SER A 171 19.88 -25.53 15.41
C SER A 171 19.48 -24.45 14.41
N ASN A 172 18.48 -24.68 13.56
CA ASN A 172 18.04 -23.71 12.54
C ASN A 172 16.57 -23.29 12.66
N TYR A 173 15.81 -23.71 13.68
CA TYR A 173 14.37 -23.41 13.77
C TYR A 173 14.08 -21.90 13.85
N GLY A 174 14.74 -21.20 14.77
CA GLY A 174 14.67 -19.74 14.87
C GLY A 174 15.20 -19.05 13.62
N THR A 175 16.31 -19.54 13.08
CA THR A 175 16.90 -18.99 11.85
C THR A 175 15.98 -19.15 10.64
N ASN A 176 15.23 -20.24 10.53
CA ASN A 176 14.25 -20.44 9.48
C ASN A 176 13.13 -19.39 9.55
N ILE A 177 12.60 -19.10 10.74
CA ILE A 177 11.62 -18.04 10.95
C ILE A 177 12.23 -16.67 10.58
N MET A 178 13.44 -16.38 11.06
CA MET A 178 14.08 -15.11 10.78
C MET A 178 14.47 -14.94 9.30
N ASN A 179 14.72 -16.03 8.58
CA ASN A 179 14.95 -16.01 7.13
C ASN A 179 13.71 -15.59 6.35
N ILE A 180 12.50 -15.85 6.86
CA ILE A 180 11.25 -15.31 6.27
C ILE A 180 11.28 -13.77 6.32
N TYR A 181 11.60 -13.20 7.49
CA TYR A 181 11.77 -11.75 7.67
C TYR A 181 12.84 -11.20 6.74
N ARG A 182 14.05 -11.79 6.74
CA ARG A 182 15.18 -11.36 5.90
C ARG A 182 14.84 -11.37 4.41
N ARG A 183 14.09 -12.37 3.95
CA ARG A 183 13.63 -12.48 2.57
C ARG A 183 12.60 -11.41 2.21
N ILE A 184 11.69 -11.04 3.12
CA ILE A 184 10.76 -9.93 2.85
C ILE A 184 11.50 -8.60 2.75
N ILE A 185 12.39 -8.29 3.68
CA ILE A 185 13.08 -7.00 3.66
C ILE A 185 14.07 -6.87 2.49
N SER A 186 14.51 -7.99 1.90
CA SER A 186 15.34 -7.99 0.68
C SER A 186 14.54 -7.85 -0.62
N LEU A 187 13.20 -7.97 -0.58
CA LEU A 187 12.35 -7.68 -1.74
C LEU A 187 12.46 -6.19 -2.11
N PRO A 188 12.13 -5.82 -3.37
CA PRO A 188 12.05 -4.42 -3.76
C PRO A 188 11.10 -3.63 -2.85
N ASP A 189 11.40 -2.37 -2.55
CA ASP A 189 10.45 -1.49 -1.88
C ASP A 189 9.17 -1.40 -2.73
N PRO A 190 7.97 -1.61 -2.16
CA PRO A 190 6.73 -1.42 -2.91
C PRO A 190 6.75 -0.02 -3.55
N GLY A 191 6.76 0.01 -4.88
CA GLY A 191 6.73 1.26 -5.63
C GLY A 191 5.48 2.09 -5.27
N ASN A 192 5.49 3.37 -5.65
CA ASN A 192 4.38 4.32 -5.43
C ASN A 192 3.08 3.97 -6.20
N GLY A 193 2.78 2.69 -6.43
CA GLY A 193 1.67 2.21 -7.23
C GLY A 193 1.89 2.46 -8.71
N VAL A 194 0.93 3.14 -9.34
CA VAL A 194 0.97 3.54 -10.75
C VAL A 194 1.60 4.93 -10.91
N SER A 195 2.41 5.13 -11.94
CA SER A 195 3.02 6.43 -12.26
C SER A 195 3.04 6.67 -13.77
N TRP A 196 2.99 7.93 -14.17
CA TRP A 196 3.12 8.30 -15.58
C TRP A 196 4.58 8.61 -15.90
N GLU A 197 5.11 8.05 -16.99
CA GLU A 197 6.47 8.32 -17.45
C GLU A 197 6.69 9.84 -17.65
N GLY A 198 7.82 10.34 -17.15
CA GLY A 198 8.12 11.77 -17.11
C GLY A 198 7.57 12.52 -15.88
N ASN A 199 6.75 11.88 -15.04
CA ASN A 199 6.27 12.46 -13.78
C ASN A 199 6.41 11.47 -12.61
N LYS A 200 7.61 11.42 -12.03
CA LYS A 200 7.95 10.52 -10.90
C LYS A 200 7.39 10.98 -9.54
N SER A 201 6.92 12.24 -9.45
CA SER A 201 6.47 12.86 -8.18
C SER A 201 4.98 13.22 -8.19
N GLY A 202 4.26 12.98 -9.29
CA GLY A 202 2.84 13.33 -9.39
C GLY A 202 2.03 12.32 -10.18
N ASN A 203 0.80 12.10 -9.75
CA ASN A 203 -0.18 11.21 -10.40
C ASN A 203 -0.80 11.84 -11.66
N ARG A 204 -0.07 12.71 -12.37
CA ARG A 204 -0.58 13.48 -13.52
C ARG A 204 0.23 13.18 -14.77
N ALA A 205 -0.46 12.71 -15.80
CA ALA A 205 0.08 12.65 -17.15
C ALA A 205 0.18 14.07 -17.74
N LEU A 206 1.25 14.33 -18.50
CA LEU A 206 1.42 15.58 -19.25
C LEU A 206 1.05 15.34 -20.71
N PHE A 207 -0.01 16.02 -21.15
CA PHE A 207 -0.49 15.94 -22.53
C PHE A 207 -0.12 17.21 -23.30
N LYS A 208 0.49 17.00 -24.47
CA LYS A 208 0.77 18.02 -25.46
C LYS A 208 -0.09 17.75 -26.68
N ALA A 209 -1.05 18.63 -26.93
CA ALA A 209 -1.95 18.50 -28.08
C ALA A 209 -1.30 19.02 -29.37
N SER A 210 -1.61 18.36 -30.49
CA SER A 210 -1.24 18.76 -31.84
C SER A 210 -2.36 18.44 -32.82
N TYR A 211 -2.46 19.19 -33.91
CA TYR A 211 -3.42 18.94 -34.98
C TYR A 211 -2.76 18.11 -36.09
N ASP A 212 -3.28 16.90 -36.29
CA ASP A 212 -2.94 16.04 -37.42
C ASP A 212 -3.72 16.52 -38.65
N LYS A 213 -3.01 17.19 -39.56
CA LYS A 213 -3.59 17.76 -40.78
C LYS A 213 -4.05 16.70 -41.78
N THR A 214 -3.43 15.52 -41.77
CA THR A 214 -3.71 14.43 -42.72
C THR A 214 -5.06 13.80 -42.39
N ASN A 215 -5.24 13.43 -41.12
CA ASN A 215 -6.47 12.80 -40.64
C ASN A 215 -7.51 13.82 -40.12
N LYS A 216 -7.18 15.12 -40.16
CA LYS A 216 -8.03 16.25 -39.73
C LYS A 216 -8.54 16.09 -38.29
N GLN A 217 -7.66 15.67 -37.39
CA GLN A 217 -8.00 15.36 -36.00
C GLN A 217 -7.01 15.99 -35.01
N GLN A 218 -7.46 16.24 -33.79
CA GLN A 218 -6.58 16.67 -32.69
C GLN A 218 -6.09 15.43 -31.94
N VAL A 219 -4.77 15.30 -31.79
CA VAL A 219 -4.11 14.18 -31.10
C VAL A 219 -3.20 14.69 -29.99
N THR A 220 -2.89 13.83 -29.03
CA THR A 220 -1.88 14.10 -27.99
C THR A 220 -0.67 13.20 -28.16
N ASN A 221 0.42 13.49 -27.45
CA ASN A 221 1.54 12.56 -27.32
C ASN A 221 1.10 11.24 -26.67
N ILE A 222 1.89 10.20 -26.90
CA ILE A 222 1.82 8.94 -26.14
C ILE A 222 2.34 9.22 -24.73
N VAL A 223 1.62 8.69 -23.74
CA VAL A 223 2.01 8.67 -22.33
C VAL A 223 2.08 7.22 -21.86
N LYS A 224 3.11 6.87 -21.10
CA LYS A 224 3.28 5.51 -20.56
C LYS A 224 2.88 5.47 -19.11
N LEU A 225 1.96 4.56 -18.76
CA LEU A 225 1.64 4.21 -17.39
C LEU A 225 2.59 3.10 -16.93
N ASN A 226 3.35 3.34 -15.88
CA ASN A 226 4.16 2.34 -15.20
C ASN A 226 3.36 1.84 -13.99
N GLY A 227 3.15 0.54 -13.89
CA GLY A 227 2.44 -0.10 -12.79
C GLY A 227 2.66 -1.60 -12.79
N ALA A 228 2.22 -2.28 -11.73
CA ALA A 228 2.15 -3.73 -11.71
C ALA A 228 1.09 -4.24 -12.71
N SER A 229 1.18 -5.51 -13.14
CA SER A 229 0.19 -6.13 -14.05
C SER A 229 -1.22 -6.21 -13.47
N SER A 230 -1.35 -6.13 -12.14
CA SER A 230 -2.62 -6.09 -11.41
C SER A 230 -3.19 -4.69 -11.21
N ALA A 231 -2.51 -3.64 -11.69
CA ALA A 231 -2.96 -2.27 -11.48
C ALA A 231 -4.10 -1.89 -12.43
N GLU A 232 -5.19 -1.37 -11.87
CA GLU A 232 -6.31 -0.82 -12.62
C GLU A 232 -6.25 0.72 -12.64
N VAL A 233 -6.58 1.33 -13.78
CA VAL A 233 -6.69 2.78 -13.92
C VAL A 233 -8.03 3.14 -14.56
N ASN A 234 -8.75 4.07 -13.93
CA ASN A 234 -9.98 4.63 -14.49
C ASN A 234 -9.68 5.99 -15.11
N ILE A 235 -9.87 6.10 -16.43
CA ILE A 235 -9.66 7.34 -17.18
C ILE A 235 -11.03 7.86 -17.66
N PRO A 236 -11.61 8.87 -17.00
CA PRO A 236 -12.87 9.46 -17.45
C PRO A 236 -12.63 10.22 -18.76
N LEU A 237 -13.47 9.97 -19.76
CA LEU A 237 -13.43 10.65 -21.06
C LEU A 237 -14.60 11.62 -21.19
N ALA A 238 -14.29 12.83 -21.66
CA ALA A 238 -15.31 13.77 -22.10
C ALA A 238 -15.91 13.32 -23.45
N SER A 239 -17.09 13.85 -23.79
CA SER A 239 -17.74 13.57 -25.06
C SER A 239 -16.79 13.82 -26.24
N ASN A 240 -16.76 12.86 -27.19
CA ASN A 240 -15.93 12.89 -28.39
C ASN A 240 -14.41 12.78 -28.16
N VAL A 241 -13.96 12.32 -26.98
CA VAL A 241 -12.55 11.97 -26.74
C VAL A 241 -12.39 10.46 -26.81
N THR A 242 -11.39 9.98 -27.55
CA THR A 242 -11.04 8.56 -27.67
C THR A 242 -9.64 8.28 -27.10
N ILE A 243 -9.44 7.09 -26.52
CA ILE A 243 -8.13 6.61 -26.07
C ILE A 243 -7.58 5.67 -27.14
N HIS A 244 -6.29 5.84 -27.46
CA HIS A 244 -5.54 4.91 -28.31
C HIS A 244 -4.44 4.25 -27.47
N ILE A 245 -4.49 2.93 -27.35
CA ILE A 245 -3.45 2.16 -26.65
C ILE A 245 -2.32 1.88 -27.65
N ALA A 246 -1.15 2.44 -27.39
CA ALA A 246 0.02 2.23 -28.24
C ALA A 246 0.55 0.79 -28.09
N GLY A 247 0.83 0.12 -29.21
CA GLY A 247 1.44 -1.22 -29.22
C GLY A 247 0.44 -2.39 -29.32
N THR A 248 -0.86 -2.13 -29.26
CA THR A 248 -1.88 -3.09 -29.72
C THR A 248 -2.14 -2.82 -31.20
N SER A 249 -1.66 -3.71 -32.07
CA SER A 249 -2.22 -3.82 -33.43
C SER A 249 -3.69 -4.22 -33.30
N ALA A 250 -4.56 -3.51 -34.01
CA ALA A 250 -5.97 -3.88 -34.14
C ALA A 250 -6.13 -5.26 -34.80
#